data_AF-A0A5K4EZB9-F1
#
_entry.id   AF-A0A5K4EZB9-F1
#
_cell.length_a   1.000
_cell.length_b   1.000
_cell.length_c   1.000
_cell.angle_alpha   90.00
_cell.angle_beta   90.00
_cell.angle_gamma   90.00
#
_symmetry.space_group_name_H-M   'P 1'
#
loop_
_entity.id
_entity.type
_entity.pdbx_description
1 polymer ?
#
loop_
_entity_poly.entity_id
_entity_poly.type
_entity_poly.pdbx_seq_one_letter_code
_entity_poly.pdbx_strand_id
1 'polypeptide(L)'
;MNSYENFIKRFTLKRENYKLDDLKTIFLACAYEVAAMDDYDDLSPWCSLLTPYDYPVWEYLADLKHYWRKSYGYELNYEQSCPLLGEIIQQIYNVAINFQKHNYSQNNPTLHRGSFWFGHAETILPIVAALGIFNNSVGHSTLHKLTADNFDERLKMIYDTDVPSPTMFRTSYIAPFAGNVAFLLYYCPDLEDSDNDLDKFRIKVLINEKTIAWPLSSSIQPPTLDHPGETNASLTTILQYFNGCMPNNYDNNKVCSLHKTL
;
A
#
# COMPACT_ATOMS: atom_id res chain seq x y z
N MET A 1 26.72 1.56 -10.58
CA MET A 1 27.74 0.57 -10.17
C MET A 1 27.00 -0.73 -9.85
N ASN A 2 27.43 -1.90 -10.37
CA ASN A 2 26.58 -3.11 -10.41
C ASN A 2 26.80 -4.03 -9.19
N SER A 3 25.75 -4.30 -8.40
CA SER A 3 25.76 -5.20 -7.23
C SER A 3 26.35 -6.59 -7.56
N TYR A 4 26.01 -7.16 -8.72
CA TYR A 4 26.55 -8.45 -9.17
C TYR A 4 28.06 -8.41 -9.42
N GLU A 5 28.56 -7.34 -10.04
CA GLU A 5 30.00 -7.17 -10.31
C GLU A 5 30.81 -7.08 -9.01
N ASN A 6 30.26 -6.35 -8.03
CA ASN A 6 30.86 -6.23 -6.71
C ASN A 6 30.87 -7.57 -5.96
N PHE A 7 29.79 -8.35 -6.05
CA PHE A 7 29.68 -9.68 -5.46
C PHE A 7 30.73 -10.64 -6.02
N ILE A 8 30.82 -10.76 -7.35
CA ILE A 8 31.80 -11.62 -8.03
C ILE A 8 33.23 -11.25 -7.62
N LYS A 9 33.54 -9.94 -7.60
CA LYS A 9 34.87 -9.44 -7.22
C LYS A 9 35.21 -9.71 -5.75
N ARG A 10 34.27 -9.49 -4.83
CA ARG A 10 34.47 -9.68 -3.38
C ARG A 10 34.84 -11.12 -3.05
N PHE A 11 34.19 -12.08 -3.68
CA PHE A 11 34.39 -13.51 -3.40
C PHE A 11 35.34 -14.21 -4.40
N THR A 12 35.97 -13.45 -5.31
CA THR A 12 36.89 -14.00 -6.33
C THR A 12 36.26 -15.13 -7.15
N LEU A 13 34.99 -14.95 -7.53
CA LEU A 13 34.22 -15.96 -8.25
C LEU A 13 34.46 -15.86 -9.77
N LYS A 14 34.27 -16.99 -10.47
CA LYS A 14 34.31 -17.01 -11.95
C LYS A 14 32.91 -16.71 -12.50
N ARG A 15 32.78 -15.67 -13.34
CA ARG A 15 31.48 -15.23 -13.92
C ARG A 15 30.73 -16.34 -14.65
N GLU A 16 31.45 -17.25 -15.31
CA GLU A 16 30.88 -18.38 -16.04
C GLU A 16 30.06 -19.35 -15.16
N ASN A 17 30.33 -19.35 -13.85
CA ASN A 17 29.69 -20.26 -12.89
C ASN A 17 28.58 -19.61 -12.06
N TYR A 18 28.41 -18.29 -12.13
CA TYR A 18 27.47 -17.54 -11.28
C TYR A 18 26.69 -16.51 -12.08
N LYS A 19 25.38 -16.52 -11.97
CA LYS A 19 24.44 -15.65 -12.67
C LYS A 19 23.83 -14.63 -11.70
N LEU A 20 23.23 -13.58 -12.26
CA LEU A 20 22.49 -12.57 -11.47
C LEU A 20 21.39 -13.20 -10.61
N ASP A 21 20.75 -14.28 -11.11
CA ASP A 21 19.68 -14.98 -10.39
C ASP A 21 20.19 -15.73 -9.15
N ASP A 22 21.48 -16.09 -9.09
CA ASP A 22 22.08 -16.65 -7.87
C ASP A 22 22.13 -15.61 -6.76
N LEU A 23 22.48 -14.35 -7.09
CA LEU A 23 22.50 -13.27 -6.11
C LEU A 23 21.09 -12.91 -5.63
N LYS A 24 20.09 -12.96 -6.52
CA LYS A 24 18.68 -12.86 -6.15
C LYS A 24 18.27 -13.99 -5.20
N THR A 25 18.73 -15.21 -5.46
CA THR A 25 18.45 -16.38 -4.62
C THR A 25 19.06 -16.22 -3.23
N ILE A 26 20.30 -15.70 -3.13
CA ILE A 26 20.94 -15.36 -1.84
C ILE A 26 20.13 -14.30 -1.09
N PHE A 27 19.69 -13.22 -1.78
CA PHE A 27 18.86 -12.19 -1.17
C PHE A 27 17.55 -12.74 -0.62
N LEU A 28 16.86 -13.58 -1.40
CA LEU A 28 15.62 -14.20 -0.95
C LEU A 28 15.85 -15.21 0.18
N ALA A 29 16.90 -16.03 0.12
CA ALA A 29 17.24 -16.96 1.19
C ALA A 29 17.49 -16.24 2.53
N CYS A 30 18.24 -15.13 2.50
CA CYS A 30 18.41 -14.23 3.63
C CYS A 30 17.06 -13.74 4.17
N ALA A 31 16.21 -13.17 3.30
CA ALA A 31 14.92 -12.62 3.72
C ALA A 31 13.96 -13.69 4.30
N TYR A 32 13.91 -14.88 3.69
CA TYR A 32 13.06 -15.98 4.17
C TYR A 32 13.57 -16.59 5.46
N GLU A 33 14.88 -16.76 5.62
CA GLU A 33 15.44 -17.30 6.87
C GLU A 33 15.22 -16.33 8.03
N VAL A 34 15.45 -15.02 7.81
CA VAL A 34 15.13 -13.98 8.82
C VAL A 34 13.64 -13.97 9.18
N ALA A 35 12.75 -14.22 8.21
CA ALA A 35 11.31 -14.24 8.48
C ALA A 35 10.83 -15.53 9.16
N ALA A 36 11.54 -16.65 8.98
CA ALA A 36 11.13 -17.97 9.46
C ALA A 36 11.82 -18.39 10.77
N MET A 37 13.03 -17.90 11.03
CA MET A 37 13.81 -18.23 12.21
C MET A 37 13.56 -17.17 13.29
N ASP A 38 13.26 -17.63 14.51
CA ASP A 38 13.04 -16.78 15.69
C ASP A 38 14.34 -16.50 16.46
N ASP A 39 15.49 -16.68 15.78
CA ASP A 39 16.80 -16.50 16.38
C ASP A 39 17.31 -15.08 16.10
N TYR A 40 16.97 -14.15 16.99
CA TYR A 40 17.42 -12.76 16.91
C TYR A 40 18.92 -12.59 17.21
N ASP A 41 19.58 -13.61 17.76
CA ASP A 41 20.97 -13.52 18.19
C ASP A 41 21.95 -13.86 17.05
N ASP A 42 21.52 -14.67 16.06
CA ASP A 42 22.35 -15.06 14.90
C ASP A 42 21.80 -14.51 13.57
N LEU A 43 22.59 -13.65 12.91
CA LEU A 43 22.29 -13.20 11.55
C LEU A 43 22.32 -14.39 10.59
N SER A 44 21.26 -14.58 9.79
CA SER A 44 21.19 -15.56 8.71
C SER A 44 22.52 -15.58 7.92
N PRO A 45 23.18 -16.75 7.76
CA PRO A 45 24.42 -16.86 7.01
C PRO A 45 24.29 -16.34 5.58
N TRP A 46 23.11 -16.45 4.96
CA TRP A 46 22.84 -15.89 3.64
C TRP A 46 22.94 -14.37 3.63
N CYS A 47 22.52 -13.69 4.69
CA CYS A 47 22.62 -12.23 4.81
C CYS A 47 24.08 -11.77 4.90
N SER A 48 24.98 -12.57 5.48
CA SER A 48 26.42 -12.26 5.54
C SER A 48 27.09 -12.18 4.16
N LEU A 49 26.47 -12.81 3.15
CA LEU A 49 26.95 -12.78 1.76
C LEU A 49 26.57 -11.50 1.02
N LEU A 50 25.77 -10.62 1.63
CA LEU A 50 25.33 -9.34 1.07
C LEU A 50 26.11 -8.18 1.69
N THR A 51 26.01 -6.99 1.10
CA THR A 51 26.50 -5.73 1.66
C THR A 51 25.31 -4.79 1.92
N PRO A 52 25.48 -3.76 2.77
CA PRO A 52 24.51 -2.68 2.90
C PRO A 52 24.07 -2.06 1.57
N TYR A 53 24.93 -2.09 0.54
CA TYR A 53 24.62 -1.59 -0.81
C TYR A 53 23.73 -2.54 -1.62
N ASP A 54 23.77 -3.84 -1.36
CA ASP A 54 22.99 -4.83 -2.12
C ASP A 54 21.51 -4.77 -1.78
N TYR A 55 21.16 -4.54 -0.51
CA TYR A 55 19.76 -4.48 -0.05
C TYR A 55 18.90 -3.47 -0.82
N PRO A 56 19.25 -2.17 -0.90
CA PRO A 56 18.40 -1.22 -1.60
C PRO A 56 18.30 -1.51 -3.11
N VAL A 57 19.30 -2.15 -3.73
CA VAL A 57 19.20 -2.59 -5.14
C VAL A 57 18.11 -3.65 -5.29
N TRP A 58 18.10 -4.67 -4.43
CA TRP A 58 17.11 -5.74 -4.49
C TRP A 58 15.72 -5.31 -4.03
N GLU A 59 15.62 -4.46 -3.00
CA GLU A 59 14.36 -3.80 -2.62
C GLU A 59 13.80 -3.00 -3.80
N TYR A 60 14.64 -2.24 -4.49
CA TYR A 60 14.20 -1.42 -5.62
C TYR A 60 13.73 -2.25 -6.82
N LEU A 61 14.40 -3.37 -7.10
CA LEU A 61 13.94 -4.31 -8.12
C LEU A 61 12.57 -4.91 -7.77
N ALA A 62 12.32 -5.20 -6.49
CA ALA A 62 11.00 -5.63 -6.03
C ALA A 62 9.97 -4.50 -6.17
N ASP A 63 10.31 -3.28 -5.76
CA ASP A 63 9.45 -2.09 -5.90
C ASP A 63 9.06 -1.87 -7.36
N LEU A 64 9.99 -1.94 -8.31
CA LEU A 64 9.70 -1.84 -9.73
C LEU A 64 8.71 -2.91 -10.19
N LYS A 65 8.95 -4.18 -9.82
CA LYS A 65 8.06 -5.29 -10.19
C LYS A 65 6.64 -5.05 -9.67
N HIS A 66 6.49 -4.67 -8.41
CA HIS A 66 5.18 -4.50 -7.77
C HIS A 66 4.48 -3.21 -8.21
N TYR A 67 5.22 -2.11 -8.35
CA TYR A 67 4.70 -0.85 -8.89
C TYR A 67 4.08 -1.05 -10.27
N TRP A 68 4.83 -1.66 -11.19
CA TRP A 68 4.40 -1.79 -12.58
C TRP A 68 3.34 -2.84 -12.82
N ARG A 69 3.31 -3.92 -12.02
CA ARG A 69 2.41 -5.06 -12.26
C ARG A 69 1.21 -5.13 -11.32
N LYS A 70 1.22 -4.39 -10.20
CA LYS A 70 0.26 -4.55 -9.09
C LYS A 70 -0.18 -3.24 -8.45
N SER A 71 0.29 -2.09 -8.95
CA SER A 71 0.00 -0.78 -8.38
C SER A 71 0.04 0.29 -9.50
N TYR A 72 0.52 1.49 -9.21
CA TYR A 72 0.43 2.70 -10.03
C TYR A 72 1.03 2.67 -11.44
N GLY A 73 1.72 1.59 -11.84
CA GLY A 73 2.25 1.50 -13.21
C GLY A 73 1.18 1.65 -14.29
N TYR A 74 -0.01 1.08 -14.05
CA TYR A 74 -1.18 1.17 -14.93
C TYR A 74 -2.45 1.21 -14.10
N GLU A 75 -3.44 2.00 -14.54
CA GLU A 75 -4.72 2.17 -13.84
C GLU A 75 -5.44 0.83 -13.60
N LEU A 76 -5.48 -0.03 -14.63
CA LEU A 76 -6.08 -1.36 -14.56
C LEU A 76 -5.56 -2.21 -13.38
N ASN A 77 -4.30 -2.02 -12.98
CA ASN A 77 -3.70 -2.81 -11.91
C ASN A 77 -4.41 -2.60 -10.57
N TYR A 78 -5.01 -1.43 -10.34
CA TYR A 78 -5.73 -1.12 -9.10
C TYR A 78 -7.22 -0.92 -9.31
N GLU A 79 -7.68 -0.60 -10.51
CA GLU A 79 -9.11 -0.59 -10.86
C GLU A 79 -9.76 -1.97 -10.61
N GLN A 80 -9.02 -3.06 -10.85
CA GLN A 80 -9.49 -4.42 -10.53
C GLN A 80 -9.79 -4.66 -9.04
N SER A 81 -9.33 -3.79 -8.14
CA SER A 81 -9.64 -3.86 -6.70
C SER A 81 -10.98 -3.23 -6.32
N CYS A 82 -11.61 -2.50 -7.25
CA CYS A 82 -12.89 -1.83 -7.03
C CYS A 82 -13.95 -2.75 -6.39
N PRO A 83 -14.21 -3.98 -6.86
CA PRO A 83 -15.24 -4.83 -6.25
C PRO A 83 -15.04 -5.05 -4.76
N LEU A 84 -13.80 -5.31 -4.34
CA LEU A 84 -13.46 -5.52 -2.94
C LEU A 84 -13.58 -4.21 -2.13
N LEU A 85 -13.11 -3.08 -2.68
CA LEU A 85 -13.29 -1.78 -2.05
C LEU A 85 -14.77 -1.41 -1.90
N GLY A 86 -15.58 -1.66 -2.92
CA GLY A 86 -17.03 -1.46 -2.91
C GLY A 86 -17.71 -2.28 -1.81
N GLU A 87 -17.36 -3.55 -1.67
CA GLU A 87 -17.88 -4.40 -0.58
C GLU A 87 -17.46 -3.90 0.81
N ILE A 88 -16.19 -3.52 0.99
CA ILE A 88 -15.70 -2.94 2.26
C ILE A 88 -16.49 -1.68 2.62
N ILE A 89 -16.63 -0.75 1.67
CA ILE A 89 -17.33 0.52 1.87
C ILE A 89 -18.82 0.29 2.11
N GLN A 90 -19.45 -0.65 1.39
CA GLN A 90 -20.85 -1.02 1.59
C GLN A 90 -21.08 -1.58 3.00
N GLN A 91 -20.18 -2.41 3.52
CA GLN A 91 -20.26 -2.91 4.89
C GLN A 91 -20.14 -1.79 5.91
N ILE A 92 -19.18 -0.86 5.72
CA ILE A 92 -19.02 0.30 6.59
C ILE A 92 -20.27 1.19 6.57
N TYR A 93 -20.83 1.46 5.39
CA TYR A 93 -22.09 2.19 5.25
C TYR A 93 -23.24 1.51 5.98
N ASN A 94 -23.40 0.19 5.82
CA ASN A 94 -24.45 -0.56 6.50
C ASN A 94 -24.32 -0.48 8.03
N VAL A 95 -23.09 -0.52 8.56
CA VAL A 95 -22.83 -0.33 9.99
C VAL A 95 -23.25 1.07 10.44
N ALA A 96 -22.87 2.12 9.70
CA ALA A 96 -23.24 3.50 10.02
C ALA A 96 -24.78 3.69 10.06
N ILE A 97 -25.48 3.23 9.02
CA ILE A 97 -26.94 3.31 8.94
C ILE A 97 -27.62 2.51 10.05
N ASN A 98 -27.14 1.29 10.33
CA ASN A 98 -27.71 0.47 11.40
C ASN A 98 -27.47 1.09 12.78
N PHE A 99 -26.31 1.73 12.99
CA PHE A 99 -26.01 2.44 14.22
C PHE A 99 -26.94 3.64 14.43
N GLN A 100 -27.18 4.44 13.37
CA GLN A 100 -28.15 5.55 13.39
C GLN A 100 -29.58 5.07 13.69
N LYS A 101 -30.04 4.01 13.01
CA LYS A 101 -31.38 3.43 13.22
C LYS A 101 -31.62 2.96 14.66
N HIS A 102 -30.56 2.65 15.39
CA HIS A 102 -30.61 2.25 16.79
C HIS A 102 -30.21 3.37 17.74
N ASN A 103 -30.47 4.63 17.37
CA ASN A 103 -30.20 5.83 18.18
C ASN A 103 -28.76 5.88 18.71
N TYR A 104 -27.79 5.50 17.88
CA TYR A 104 -26.36 5.52 18.23
C TYR A 104 -26.02 4.65 19.46
N SER A 105 -26.81 3.59 19.71
CA SER A 105 -26.59 2.67 20.83
C SER A 105 -25.42 1.72 20.56
N GLN A 106 -24.32 1.91 21.30
CA GLN A 106 -23.19 0.97 21.27
C GLN A 106 -23.50 -0.38 21.90
N ASN A 107 -24.59 -0.51 22.65
CA ASN A 107 -24.95 -1.77 23.31
C ASN A 107 -25.83 -2.68 22.42
N ASN A 108 -25.98 -2.36 21.13
CA ASN A 108 -26.72 -3.21 20.21
C ASN A 108 -25.93 -4.52 19.92
N PRO A 109 -26.46 -5.70 20.31
CA PRO A 109 -25.80 -6.99 20.09
C PRO A 109 -25.80 -7.41 18.63
N THR A 110 -26.65 -6.81 17.78
CA THR A 110 -26.73 -7.08 16.34
C THR A 110 -25.88 -6.14 15.50
N LEU A 111 -25.23 -5.15 16.12
CA LEU A 111 -24.35 -4.23 15.41
C LEU A 111 -23.06 -4.95 15.00
N HIS A 112 -22.88 -5.12 13.69
CA HIS A 112 -21.68 -5.67 13.10
C HIS A 112 -20.45 -4.83 13.49
N ARG A 113 -19.42 -5.48 14.05
CA ARG A 113 -18.25 -4.80 14.65
C ARG A 113 -16.97 -4.85 13.83
N GLY A 114 -16.86 -5.82 12.93
CA GLY A 114 -15.65 -6.00 12.17
C GLY A 114 -15.79 -7.08 11.11
N SER A 115 -15.10 -6.86 10.00
CA SER A 115 -14.92 -7.82 8.93
C SER A 115 -13.43 -8.05 8.74
N PHE A 116 -13.03 -9.32 8.75
CA PHE A 116 -11.63 -9.71 8.58
C PHE A 116 -11.48 -10.45 7.26
N TRP A 117 -10.65 -9.88 6.38
CA TRP A 117 -10.39 -10.42 5.06
C TRP A 117 -8.93 -10.85 4.97
N PHE A 118 -8.69 -12.03 4.40
CA PHE A 118 -7.36 -12.57 4.22
C PHE A 118 -7.11 -12.73 2.72
N GLY A 119 -5.96 -12.24 2.27
CA GLY A 119 -5.56 -12.26 0.88
C GLY A 119 -4.05 -12.31 0.74
N HIS A 120 -3.56 -11.90 -0.42
CA HIS A 120 -2.13 -11.86 -0.70
C HIS A 120 -1.59 -10.44 -0.70
N ALA A 121 -0.26 -10.28 -0.74
CA ALA A 121 0.35 -8.98 -0.98
C ALA A 121 -0.17 -8.34 -2.30
N GLU A 122 -0.45 -9.18 -3.30
CA GLU A 122 -1.07 -8.81 -4.57
C GLU A 122 -2.54 -8.35 -4.45
N THR A 123 -3.18 -8.50 -3.29
CA THR A 123 -4.48 -7.90 -2.97
C THR A 123 -4.30 -6.54 -2.29
N ILE A 124 -3.35 -6.44 -1.35
CA ILE A 124 -3.06 -5.21 -0.61
C ILE A 124 -2.55 -4.11 -1.53
N LEU A 125 -1.59 -4.42 -2.41
CA LEU A 125 -0.96 -3.43 -3.29
C LEU A 125 -1.97 -2.68 -4.20
N PRO A 126 -2.90 -3.37 -4.90
CA PRO A 126 -3.99 -2.72 -5.62
C PRO A 126 -4.91 -1.86 -4.74
N ILE A 127 -5.30 -2.34 -3.56
CA ILE A 127 -6.18 -1.58 -2.64
C ILE A 127 -5.52 -0.27 -2.23
N VAL A 128 -4.27 -0.35 -1.75
CA VAL A 128 -3.49 0.83 -1.34
C VAL A 128 -3.33 1.81 -2.49
N ALA A 129 -3.14 1.30 -3.70
CA ALA A 129 -3.05 2.11 -4.90
C ALA A 129 -4.37 2.81 -5.27
N ALA A 130 -5.49 2.10 -5.19
CA ALA A 130 -6.82 2.66 -5.44
C ALA A 130 -7.24 3.72 -4.40
N LEU A 131 -6.68 3.66 -3.19
CA LEU A 131 -6.82 4.71 -2.16
C LEU A 131 -5.93 5.94 -2.44
N GLY A 132 -5.01 5.87 -3.40
CA GLY A 132 -4.05 6.93 -3.73
C GLY A 132 -2.86 7.03 -2.78
N ILE A 133 -2.70 6.09 -1.85
CA ILE A 133 -1.67 6.13 -0.80
C ILE A 133 -0.31 5.63 -1.33
N PHE A 134 0.79 6.26 -0.91
CA PHE A 134 2.15 6.01 -1.43
C PHE A 134 2.30 6.27 -2.93
N ASN A 135 1.71 7.37 -3.41
CA ASN A 135 1.87 7.84 -4.77
C ASN A 135 2.64 9.17 -4.82
N ASN A 136 3.88 9.14 -5.34
CA ASN A 136 4.70 10.33 -5.53
C ASN A 136 4.09 11.37 -6.49
N SER A 137 3.07 11.01 -7.27
CA SER A 137 2.42 11.95 -8.19
C SER A 137 1.37 12.82 -7.50
N VAL A 138 0.92 12.44 -6.30
CA VAL A 138 -0.11 13.18 -5.57
C VAL A 138 0.41 14.56 -5.18
N GLY A 139 -0.33 15.60 -5.56
CA GLY A 139 0.04 17.00 -5.30
C GLY A 139 1.09 17.58 -6.26
N HIS A 140 1.54 16.82 -7.25
CA HIS A 140 2.47 17.29 -8.28
C HIS A 140 1.76 17.48 -9.62
N SER A 141 2.17 18.49 -10.39
CA SER A 141 1.65 18.75 -11.74
C SER A 141 2.14 17.74 -12.78
N THR A 142 3.23 17.03 -12.47
CA THR A 142 3.83 15.99 -13.31
C THR A 142 3.61 14.61 -12.72
N LEU A 143 3.38 13.63 -13.59
CA LEU A 143 3.27 12.23 -13.20
C LEU A 143 4.67 11.68 -12.85
N HIS A 144 4.85 11.24 -11.60
CA HIS A 144 6.10 10.66 -11.11
C HIS A 144 5.99 9.13 -11.13
N LYS A 145 6.64 8.50 -12.11
CA LYS A 145 6.70 7.05 -12.24
C LYS A 145 7.98 6.47 -11.64
N LEU A 146 7.86 5.28 -11.06
CA LEU A 146 9.03 4.51 -10.63
C LEU A 146 9.67 3.85 -11.86
N THR A 147 10.95 4.10 -12.14
CA THR A 147 11.64 3.59 -13.34
C THR A 147 12.99 2.98 -12.98
N ALA A 148 13.63 2.25 -13.89
CA ALA A 148 14.92 1.65 -13.58
C ALA A 148 16.03 2.72 -13.43
N ASP A 149 15.92 3.84 -14.14
CA ASP A 149 16.90 4.92 -14.21
C ASP A 149 16.84 5.91 -13.03
N ASN A 150 15.73 6.01 -12.30
CA ASN A 150 15.64 6.86 -11.10
C ASN A 150 16.06 6.15 -9.79
N PHE A 151 16.80 5.04 -9.88
CA PHE A 151 17.37 4.36 -8.70
C PHE A 151 18.28 5.28 -7.86
N ASP A 152 19.14 6.07 -8.49
CA ASP A 152 20.06 6.95 -7.76
C ASP A 152 19.31 8.09 -7.02
N GLU A 153 18.26 8.64 -7.65
CA GLU A 153 17.35 9.60 -7.00
C GLU A 153 16.66 8.95 -5.80
N ARG A 154 16.19 7.71 -5.98
CA ARG A 154 15.54 6.95 -4.93
C ARG A 154 16.46 6.68 -3.74
N LEU A 155 17.72 6.32 -3.99
CA LEU A 155 18.72 6.12 -2.93
C LEU A 155 18.93 7.40 -2.13
N LYS A 156 19.06 8.55 -2.80
CA LYS A 156 19.17 9.85 -2.12
C LYS A 156 17.96 10.13 -1.24
N MET A 157 16.75 9.87 -1.72
CA MET A 157 15.53 10.02 -0.90
C MET A 157 15.45 9.07 0.31
N ILE A 158 16.24 7.98 0.34
CA ILE A 158 16.27 7.04 1.47
C ILE A 158 17.38 7.40 2.45
N TYR A 159 18.55 7.83 1.94
CA TYR A 159 19.76 8.00 2.74
C TYR A 159 20.10 9.46 3.07
N ASP A 160 19.65 10.43 2.27
CA ASP A 160 19.95 11.86 2.49
C ASP A 160 18.85 12.56 3.32
N THR A 161 17.74 11.88 3.61
CA THR A 161 16.65 12.38 4.45
C THR A 161 16.44 11.47 5.65
N ASP A 162 16.32 12.04 6.86
CA ASP A 162 16.09 11.27 8.10
C ASP A 162 14.78 10.45 8.08
N VAL A 163 13.82 10.80 7.22
CA VAL A 163 12.54 10.11 7.07
C VAL A 163 12.17 10.01 5.57
N PRO A 164 11.92 8.80 5.04
CA PRO A 164 11.42 8.64 3.68
C PRO A 164 10.11 9.41 3.47
N SER A 165 9.93 9.99 2.27
CA SER A 165 8.70 10.71 1.93
C SER A 165 7.44 9.87 2.26
N PRO A 166 6.40 10.46 2.89
CA PRO A 166 5.16 9.74 3.19
C PRO A 166 4.42 9.24 1.94
N THR A 167 4.73 9.80 0.77
CA THR A 167 4.18 9.35 -0.52
C THR A 167 5.03 8.29 -1.22
N MET A 168 6.18 7.92 -0.65
CA MET A 168 7.13 7.01 -1.27
C MET A 168 6.58 5.58 -1.41
N PHE A 169 6.43 5.10 -2.64
CA PHE A 169 6.04 3.70 -2.91
C PHE A 169 7.15 2.72 -2.53
N ARG A 170 7.01 2.00 -1.41
CA ARG A 170 7.93 0.92 -0.98
C ARG A 170 7.16 -0.35 -0.66
N THR A 171 7.38 -1.41 -1.43
CA THR A 171 6.66 -2.69 -1.26
C THR A 171 6.89 -3.27 0.13
N SER A 172 8.12 -3.20 0.65
CA SER A 172 8.46 -3.68 2.00
C SER A 172 7.74 -2.92 3.11
N TYR A 173 7.29 -1.69 2.87
CA TYR A 173 6.50 -0.90 3.83
C TYR A 173 5.00 -1.04 3.63
N ILE A 174 4.55 -1.39 2.41
CA ILE A 174 3.13 -1.50 2.06
C ILE A 174 2.61 -2.90 2.37
N ALA A 175 3.32 -3.93 1.90
CA ALA A 175 2.90 -5.32 1.99
C ALA A 175 4.06 -6.26 2.39
N PRO A 176 4.64 -6.10 3.59
CA PRO A 176 5.56 -7.08 4.16
C PRO A 176 4.84 -8.40 4.47
N PHE A 177 5.58 -9.41 4.96
CA PHE A 177 4.95 -10.59 5.57
C PHE A 177 4.03 -10.16 6.71
N ALA A 178 2.84 -10.76 6.76
CA ALA A 178 1.75 -10.38 7.67
C ALA A 178 1.28 -8.91 7.55
N GLY A 179 1.61 -8.24 6.44
CA GLY A 179 1.14 -6.88 6.19
C GLY A 179 -0.38 -6.79 6.10
N ASN A 180 -0.94 -5.65 6.48
CA ASN A 180 -2.38 -5.43 6.56
C ASN A 180 -2.79 -3.99 6.23
N VAL A 181 -4.07 -3.84 5.88
CA VAL A 181 -4.76 -2.57 5.69
C VAL A 181 -6.02 -2.59 6.53
N ALA A 182 -6.21 -1.60 7.39
CA ALA A 182 -7.40 -1.48 8.23
C ALA A 182 -8.20 -0.23 7.90
N PHE A 183 -9.52 -0.37 7.83
CA PHE A 183 -10.47 0.73 7.75
C PHE A 183 -11.22 0.83 9.08
N LEU A 184 -11.05 1.93 9.79
CA LEU A 184 -11.66 2.18 11.09
C LEU A 184 -12.78 3.20 10.95
N LEU A 185 -14.01 2.79 11.26
CA LEU A 185 -15.18 3.68 11.30
C LEU A 185 -15.30 4.31 12.68
N TYR A 186 -15.34 5.64 12.71
CA TYR A 186 -15.62 6.44 13.89
C TYR A 186 -16.93 7.20 13.73
N TYR A 187 -17.68 7.34 14.82
CA TYR A 187 -18.80 8.27 14.92
C TYR A 187 -18.37 9.46 15.77
N CYS A 188 -18.49 10.65 15.21
CA CYS A 188 -18.08 11.92 15.79
C CYS A 188 -19.33 12.79 16.02
N PRO A 189 -19.98 12.70 17.19
CA PRO A 189 -21.25 13.39 17.46
C PRO A 189 -21.12 14.92 17.47
N ASP A 190 -19.95 15.43 17.81
CA ASP A 190 -19.68 16.86 18.02
C ASP A 190 -19.37 17.62 16.71
N LEU A 191 -19.54 16.99 15.54
CA LEU A 191 -19.43 17.66 14.26
C LEU A 191 -20.72 18.44 13.97
N GLU A 192 -20.82 19.63 14.57
CA GLU A 192 -22.01 20.49 14.59
C GLU A 192 -22.41 21.04 13.20
N ASP A 193 -21.47 21.17 12.26
CA ASP A 193 -21.69 21.76 10.92
C ASP A 193 -22.00 20.75 9.80
N SER A 194 -22.50 19.56 10.13
CA SER A 194 -22.83 18.55 9.12
C SER A 194 -24.30 18.61 8.69
N ASP A 195 -24.56 19.12 7.48
CA ASP A 195 -25.89 19.08 6.83
C ASP A 195 -26.37 17.63 6.58
N ASN A 196 -25.45 16.67 6.56
CA ASN A 196 -25.71 15.25 6.35
C ASN A 196 -25.18 14.44 7.53
N ASP A 197 -26.05 13.67 8.20
CA ASP A 197 -25.66 12.84 9.34
C ASP A 197 -24.58 11.80 9.01
N LEU A 198 -24.39 11.43 7.74
CA LEU A 198 -23.29 10.56 7.32
C LEU A 198 -21.91 11.23 7.43
N ASP A 199 -21.84 12.56 7.45
CA ASP A 199 -20.57 13.29 7.65
C ASP A 199 -20.05 13.20 9.08
N LYS A 200 -20.93 12.87 10.04
CA LYS A 200 -20.55 12.52 11.42
C LYS A 200 -19.80 11.20 11.50
N PHE A 201 -19.83 10.39 10.43
CA PHE A 201 -19.04 9.17 10.33
C PHE A 201 -17.75 9.44 9.56
N ARG A 202 -16.62 9.10 10.18
CA ARG A 202 -15.29 9.31 9.63
C ARG A 202 -14.57 7.98 9.50
N ILE A 203 -13.88 7.75 8.39
CA ILE A 203 -13.10 6.54 8.16
C ILE A 203 -11.62 6.89 8.18
N LYS A 204 -10.87 6.19 9.03
CA LYS A 204 -9.42 6.26 9.10
C LYS A 204 -8.81 5.00 8.47
N VAL A 205 -7.78 5.17 7.65
CA VAL A 205 -7.03 4.06 7.06
C VAL A 205 -5.72 3.86 7.81
N LEU A 206 -5.40 2.62 8.15
CA LEU A 206 -4.10 2.21 8.66
C LEU A 206 -3.43 1.27 7.66
N ILE A 207 -2.12 1.44 7.47
CA ILE A 207 -1.27 0.51 6.72
C ILE A 207 -0.24 -0.04 7.69
N ASN A 208 -0.26 -1.35 7.94
CA ASN A 208 0.62 -2.01 8.92
C ASN A 208 0.61 -1.27 10.27
N GLU A 209 -0.61 -1.09 10.81
CA GLU A 209 -0.89 -0.42 12.10
C GLU A 209 -0.51 1.07 12.17
N LYS A 210 0.08 1.62 11.10
CA LYS A 210 0.48 3.01 11.04
C LYS A 210 -0.60 3.86 10.40
N THR A 211 -0.86 5.00 11.02
CA THR A 211 -1.72 6.02 10.43
C THR A 211 -1.01 6.67 9.27
N ILE A 212 -1.65 6.71 8.10
CA ILE A 212 -1.09 7.32 6.89
C ILE A 212 -2.00 8.48 6.46
N ALA A 213 -1.38 9.54 5.93
CA ALA A 213 -2.08 10.62 5.26
C ALA A 213 -2.84 10.04 4.06
N TRP A 214 -4.15 10.27 4.01
CA TRP A 214 -4.97 9.75 2.93
C TRP A 214 -5.26 10.89 1.96
N PRO A 215 -4.83 10.82 0.69
CA PRO A 215 -5.03 11.93 -0.24
C PRO A 215 -6.47 12.41 -0.40
N LEU A 216 -7.44 11.50 -0.29
CA LEU A 216 -8.86 11.83 -0.31
C LEU A 216 -9.31 12.69 0.88
N SER A 217 -8.58 12.62 2.00
CA SER A 217 -8.92 13.31 3.24
C SER A 217 -8.38 14.73 3.31
N SER A 218 -7.39 15.11 2.50
CA SER A 218 -6.64 16.35 2.71
C SER A 218 -6.56 17.23 1.48
N SER A 219 -6.84 18.51 1.65
CA SER A 219 -6.63 19.55 0.64
C SER A 219 -5.15 19.88 0.40
N ILE A 220 -4.26 19.51 1.33
CA ILE A 220 -2.82 19.74 1.23
C ILE A 220 -2.17 18.47 0.68
N GLN A 221 -1.66 18.55 -0.55
CA GLN A 221 -0.95 17.48 -1.23
C GLN A 221 0.32 18.03 -1.91
N PRO A 222 1.44 17.29 -1.89
CA PRO A 222 1.68 16.08 -1.10
C PRO A 222 1.78 16.41 0.41
N PRO A 223 1.53 15.43 1.31
CA PRO A 223 1.83 15.59 2.72
C PRO A 223 3.34 15.80 2.94
N THR A 224 3.69 16.70 3.87
CA THR A 224 5.07 17.00 4.28
C THR A 224 5.26 16.77 5.78
N LEU A 225 6.49 16.87 6.30
CA LEU A 225 6.72 16.78 7.75
C LEU A 225 6.00 17.91 8.52
N ASP A 226 5.98 19.12 7.96
CA ASP A 226 5.33 20.28 8.58
C ASP A 226 3.80 20.26 8.41
N HIS A 227 3.33 19.64 7.32
CA HIS A 227 1.92 19.48 7.00
C HIS A 227 1.63 18.02 6.65
N PRO A 228 1.46 17.14 7.67
CA PRO A 228 1.36 15.69 7.47
C PRO A 228 0.09 15.24 6.73
N GLY A 229 -0.78 16.16 6.35
CA GLY A 229 -2.07 15.87 5.75
C GLY A 229 -3.09 15.31 6.75
N GLU A 230 -4.32 15.15 6.27
CA GLU A 230 -5.40 14.51 7.03
C GLU A 230 -5.38 13.00 6.88
N THR A 231 -5.82 12.32 7.94
CA THR A 231 -5.72 10.85 8.08
C THR A 231 -7.07 10.15 8.03
N ASN A 232 -8.16 10.91 7.95
CA ASN A 232 -9.52 10.39 7.89
C ASN A 232 -10.42 11.28 7.03
N ALA A 233 -11.33 10.66 6.29
CA ALA A 233 -12.32 11.33 5.44
C ALA A 233 -13.74 11.02 5.94
N SER A 234 -14.70 11.89 5.61
CA SER A 234 -16.11 11.62 5.92
C SER A 234 -16.63 10.45 5.08
N LEU A 235 -17.59 9.70 5.62
CA LEU A 235 -18.22 8.59 4.92
C LEU A 235 -18.90 9.07 3.62
N THR A 236 -19.48 10.26 3.60
CA THR A 236 -20.06 10.86 2.38
C THR A 236 -19.02 11.04 1.28
N THR A 237 -17.86 11.64 1.59
CA THR A 237 -16.78 11.85 0.62
C THR A 237 -16.29 10.52 0.04
N ILE A 238 -16.18 9.49 0.88
CA ILE A 238 -15.72 8.16 0.47
C ILE A 238 -16.75 7.48 -0.42
N LEU A 239 -18.04 7.55 -0.07
CA LEU A 239 -19.11 7.02 -0.90
C LEU A 239 -19.18 7.71 -2.26
N GLN A 240 -18.98 9.03 -2.31
CA GLN A 240 -18.93 9.78 -3.57
C GLN A 240 -17.73 9.37 -4.43
N TYR A 241 -16.54 9.31 -3.83
CA TYR A 241 -15.31 8.97 -4.54
C TYR A 241 -15.35 7.54 -5.10
N PHE A 242 -15.80 6.56 -4.30
CA PHE A 242 -15.87 5.16 -4.71
C PHE A 242 -17.23 4.75 -5.27
N ASN A 243 -18.10 5.69 -5.65
CA ASN A 243 -19.44 5.38 -6.16
C ASN A 243 -19.41 4.40 -7.35
N GLY A 244 -18.40 4.52 -8.23
CA GLY A 244 -18.23 3.59 -9.37
C GLY A 244 -17.78 2.18 -8.98
N CYS A 245 -17.21 1.99 -7.80
CA CYS A 245 -16.81 0.68 -7.29
C CYS A 245 -17.94 -0.03 -6.50
N MET A 246 -19.02 0.68 -6.14
CA MET A 246 -20.10 0.11 -5.32
C MET A 246 -20.77 -1.09 -6.03
N PRO A 247 -21.27 -2.10 -5.30
CA PRO A 247 -21.72 -3.37 -5.89
C PRO A 247 -22.78 -3.25 -7.01
N ASN A 248 -23.65 -2.24 -6.95
CA ASN A 248 -24.68 -2.01 -7.96
C ASN A 248 -24.23 -1.14 -9.15
N ASN A 249 -23.05 -0.54 -9.05
CA ASN A 249 -22.53 0.44 -10.01
C ASN A 249 -21.31 -0.07 -10.78
N TYR A 250 -20.56 -1.03 -10.20
CA TYR A 250 -19.34 -1.55 -10.81
C TYR A 250 -19.65 -2.45 -12.01
N ASP A 251 -19.14 -2.06 -13.17
CA ASP A 251 -19.22 -2.87 -14.40
C ASP A 251 -17.91 -3.65 -14.62
N ASN A 252 -17.92 -4.91 -14.19
CA ASN A 252 -16.77 -5.79 -14.38
C ASN A 252 -16.44 -6.02 -15.87
N ASN A 253 -17.44 -5.95 -16.76
CA ASN A 253 -17.20 -6.16 -18.17
C ASN A 253 -16.45 -4.97 -18.80
N LYS A 254 -16.64 -3.76 -18.27
CA LYS A 254 -15.89 -2.58 -18.73
C LYS A 254 -14.40 -2.67 -18.41
N VAL A 255 -14.06 -3.24 -17.25
CA VAL A 255 -12.68 -3.26 -16.72
C VAL A 255 -11.92 -4.52 -17.15
N CYS A 256 -12.58 -5.68 -17.06
CA CYS A 256 -11.92 -6.98 -17.14
C CYS A 256 -12.32 -7.83 -18.35
N SER A 257 -13.17 -7.34 -19.26
CA SER A 257 -13.49 -8.08 -20.48
C SER A 257 -12.28 -8.13 -21.41
N LEU A 258 -11.59 -9.26 -21.42
CA LEU A 258 -10.74 -9.63 -22.55
C LEU A 258 -11.68 -10.13 -23.65
N HIS A 259 -11.89 -9.33 -24.69
CA HIS A 259 -12.46 -9.85 -25.93
C HIS A 259 -11.59 -11.02 -26.38
N LYS A 260 -12.16 -12.23 -26.39
CA LYS A 260 -11.50 -13.38 -27.04
C LYS A 260 -11.36 -13.03 -28.51
N THR A 261 -10.19 -12.55 -28.91
CA THR A 261 -9.77 -12.63 -30.31
C THR A 261 -9.64 -14.11 -30.64
N LEU A 262 -10.63 -14.63 -31.37
CA LEU A 262 -10.59 -15.93 -32.05
C LEU A 262 -9.44 -15.98 -33.05
#